data_AF-A0A1Q5ZV24-F1
#
_entry.id   AF-A0A1Q5ZV24-F1
#
_cell.length_a   1.000
_cell.length_b   1.000
_cell.length_c   1.000
_cell.angle_alpha   90.00
_cell.angle_beta   90.00
_cell.angle_gamma   90.00
#
_symmetry.space_group_name_H-M   'P 1'
#
loop_
_entity.id
_entity.type
_entity.pdbx_description
1 polymer ?
#
loop_
_entity_poly.entity_id
_entity_poly.type
_entity_poly.pdbx_seq_one_letter_code
_entity_poly.pdbx_strand_id
1 'polypeptide(L)' 'MNVNKTVEYQMQFRSFNYIGIYRAILYSVNKEYIDLLNNQSGSSSQNLANIPTNVNNGLGIFTAMQADTIKLTLTQY' A
#
# COMPACT_ATOMS: atom_id res chain seq x y z
N MET A 1 -12.20 -19.04 4.99
CA MET A 1 -12.48 -18.70 3.58
C MET A 1 -12.21 -17.22 3.38
N ASN A 2 -11.51 -16.90 2.29
CA ASN A 2 -11.45 -15.61 1.59
C ASN A 2 -10.73 -14.42 2.24
N VAL A 3 -9.45 -14.25 1.89
CA VAL A 3 -8.82 -12.91 1.78
C VAL A 3 -7.90 -12.79 0.56
N ASN A 4 -8.24 -13.43 -0.56
CA ASN A 4 -7.72 -12.96 -1.85
C ASN A 4 -8.57 -11.75 -2.28
N LYS A 5 -8.41 -10.62 -1.58
CA LYS A 5 -8.79 -9.33 -2.17
C LYS A 5 -7.76 -9.07 -3.26
N THR A 6 -7.98 -9.62 -4.45
CA THR A 6 -7.28 -9.16 -5.65
C THR A 6 -7.75 -7.72 -5.84
N VAL A 7 -6.96 -6.77 -5.34
CA VAL A 7 -7.16 -5.36 -5.60
C VAL A 7 -6.66 -5.15 -7.03
N GLU A 8 -7.57 -5.27 -7.98
CA GLU A 8 -7.28 -5.05 -9.39
C GLU A 8 -7.27 -3.54 -9.65
N TYR A 9 -6.13 -3.02 -10.08
CA TYR A 9 -6.01 -1.65 -10.58
C TYR A 9 -5.99 -1.69 -12.12
N GLN A 10 -7.11 -1.35 -12.74
CA GLN A 10 -7.22 -1.31 -14.20
C GLN A 10 -6.63 0.00 -14.73
N MET A 11 -5.58 -0.11 -15.54
CA MET A 11 -5.00 1.01 -16.26
C MET A 11 -5.45 0.99 -17.72
N GLN A 12 -5.84 2.16 -18.24
CA GLN A 12 -6.16 2.33 -19.65
C GLN A 12 -4.87 2.32 -20.49
N PHE A 13 -4.89 1.67 -21.65
CA PHE A 13 -3.73 1.66 -22.56
C PHE A 13 -3.33 3.08 -23.01
N ARG A 14 -4.32 3.95 -23.19
CA ARG A 14 -4.13 5.37 -23.55
C ARG A 14 -3.38 6.19 -22.49
N SER A 15 -3.20 5.66 -21.27
CA SER A 15 -2.40 6.31 -20.22
C SER A 15 -0.89 6.30 -20.54
N PHE A 16 -0.44 5.38 -21.40
CA PHE A 16 0.96 5.27 -21.80
C PHE A 16 1.22 6.15 -23.02
N ASN A 17 1.75 7.35 -22.78
CA ASN A 17 2.02 8.31 -23.85
C ASN A 17 3.23 7.96 -24.73
N TYR A 18 4.10 7.05 -24.29
CA TYR A 18 5.36 6.76 -24.96
C TYR A 18 5.65 5.25 -24.99
N ILE A 19 6.25 4.77 -26.08
CA ILE A 19 6.81 3.42 -26.12
C ILE A 19 8.03 3.33 -25.21
N GLY A 20 8.23 2.18 -24.58
CA GLY A 20 9.37 1.98 -23.68
C GLY A 20 9.10 1.03 -22.53
N ILE A 21 9.99 1.08 -21.54
CA ILE A 21 9.95 0.20 -20.36
C ILE A 21 9.30 0.94 -19.21
N TYR A 22 8.17 0.41 -18.74
CA TYR A 22 7.47 0.84 -17.54
C TYR A 22 7.78 -0.08 -16.36
N ARG A 23 7.71 0.47 -15.15
CA ARG A 23 7.81 -0.28 -13.90
C ARG A 23 6.57 0.02 -13.07
N ALA A 24 5.78 -1.01 -12.78
CA ALA A 24 4.69 -0.94 -11.83
C ALA A 24 5.23 -1.42 -10.47
N ILE A 25 5.19 -0.57 -9.46
CA ILE A 25 5.65 -0.90 -8.11
C ILE A 25 4.43 -1.01 -7.20
N LEU A 26 4.20 -2.21 -6.67
CA LEU A 26 3.14 -2.48 -5.72
C LEU A 26 3.72 -2.45 -4.31
N TYR A 27 3.16 -1.59 -3.45
CA TYR A 27 3.50 -1.52 -2.04
C TYR A 27 2.41 -2.19 -1.21
N SER A 28 2.83 -3.07 -0.30
CA SER A 28 1.97 -3.67 0.71
C SER A 28 2.43 -3.22 2.09
N VAL A 29 1.47 -2.75 2.90
CA VAL A 29 1.68 -2.28 4.27
C VAL A 29 0.68 -2.97 5.20
N ASN A 30 1.04 -3.05 6.47
CA ASN A 30 0.15 -3.61 7.50
C ASN A 30 -1.13 -2.77 7.65
N LYS A 31 -2.25 -3.41 7.97
CA LYS A 31 -3.57 -2.75 8.06
C LYS A 31 -3.60 -1.68 9.16
N GLU A 32 -2.86 -1.89 10.24
CA GLU A 32 -2.71 -0.96 11.36
C GLU A 32 -2.13 0.39 10.91
N TYR A 33 -1.20 0.37 9.94
CA TYR A 33 -0.65 1.58 9.34
C TYR A 33 -1.69 2.33 8.50
N ILE A 34 -2.49 1.61 7.72
CA ILE A 34 -3.58 2.17 6.91
C ILE A 34 -4.65 2.78 7.83
N ASP A 35 -5.02 2.08 8.90
CA ASP A 35 -6.04 2.52 9.84
C ASP A 35 -5.59 3.79 10.59
N LEU A 36 -4.31 3.93 10.91
CA LEU A 36 -3.77 5.17 11.48
C LEU A 36 -3.83 6.33 10.51
N LEU A 37 -3.38 6.15 9.27
CA LEU A 37 -3.39 7.22 8.28
C LEU A 37 -4.81 7.75 8.03
N ASN A 38 -5.80 6.85 8.02
CA ASN A 38 -7.20 7.19 7.78
C ASN A 38 -7.92 7.76 9.01
N ASN A 39 -7.55 7.35 10.24
CA ASN A 39 -8.28 7.73 11.47
C ASN A 39 -7.54 8.75 12.35
N GLN A 40 -6.29 9.10 12.05
CA GLN A 40 -5.47 10.03 12.85
C GLN A 40 -5.07 11.29 12.08
N SER A 41 -5.73 11.63 10.97
CA SER A 41 -5.39 12.73 10.04
C SER A 41 -5.37 14.16 10.65
N GLY A 42 -5.47 14.30 11.98
CA GLY A 42 -5.34 15.57 12.70
C GLY A 42 -4.94 15.46 14.19
N SER A 43 -4.56 14.27 14.69
CA SER A 43 -4.15 14.12 16.10
C SER A 43 -2.64 13.94 16.20
N SER A 44 -1.98 14.87 16.90
CA SER A 44 -0.56 14.84 17.27
C SER A 44 -0.12 13.45 17.76
N SER A 45 1.12 13.04 17.44
CA SER A 45 1.75 11.75 17.82
C SER A 45 1.78 11.45 19.33
N GLN A 46 1.29 12.37 20.13
CA GLN A 46 1.29 12.35 21.60
C GLN A 46 0.05 11.67 22.20
N ASN A 47 -1.03 11.44 21.44
CA ASN A 47 -2.24 10.79 21.97
C ASN A 47 -2.28 9.29 21.65
N LEU A 48 -1.37 8.56 22.29
CA LEU A 48 -1.12 7.14 22.12
C LEU A 48 -2.13 6.23 22.85
N ALA A 49 -3.34 6.74 23.15
CA ALA A 49 -4.26 6.07 24.07
C ALA A 49 -4.89 4.79 23.50
N ASN A 50 -4.97 4.65 22.16
CA ASN A 50 -5.53 3.46 21.52
C ASN A 50 -5.01 3.27 20.08
N ILE A 51 -3.69 3.07 19.93
CA ILE A 51 -3.12 2.73 18.61
C ILE A 51 -3.64 1.34 18.20
N PRO A 52 -4.09 1.12 16.95
CA PRO A 52 -4.23 -0.22 16.40
C PRO A 52 -2.86 -0.93 16.45
N THR A 53 -2.76 -1.97 17.27
CA THR A 53 -1.57 -2.81 17.40
C THR A 53 -1.93 -4.26 17.11
N ASN A 54 -1.05 -4.95 16.39
CA ASN A 54 -1.10 -6.40 16.15
C ASN A 54 -0.31 -7.20 17.19
N VAL A 55 0.37 -6.52 18.13
CA VAL A 55 1.20 -7.14 19.17
C VAL A 55 0.53 -6.98 20.53
N ASN A 56 0.35 -8.09 21.25
CA ASN A 56 -0.18 -8.09 22.61
C ASN A 56 0.77 -7.32 23.54
N ASN A 57 0.25 -6.35 24.31
CA ASN A 57 1.00 -5.38 25.11
C ASN A 57 2.01 -4.52 24.32
N GLY A 58 1.90 -4.44 23.00
CA GLY A 58 2.76 -3.60 22.18
C GLY A 58 2.31 -2.14 22.19
N LEU A 59 3.08 -1.28 22.84
CA LEU A 59 2.90 0.18 22.76
C LEU A 59 3.63 0.71 21.52
N GLY A 60 2.93 0.79 20.39
CA GLY A 60 3.50 1.32 19.15
C GLY A 60 2.92 0.71 17.89
N ILE A 61 3.48 1.11 16.76
CA ILE A 61 3.12 0.62 15.43
C ILE A 61 4.24 -0.32 14.98
N PHE A 62 3.93 -1.60 14.83
CA PHE A 62 4.84 -2.59 14.28
C PHE A 62 4.42 -2.89 12.85
N THR A 63 5.09 -2.25 11.89
CA THR A 63 4.79 -2.42 10.46
C THR A 63 6.00 -2.93 9.71
N ALA A 64 5.77 -3.91 8.83
CA ALA A 64 6.68 -4.26 7.76
C ALA A 64 6.08 -3.75 6.45
N MET A 65 6.96 -3.25 5.57
CA MET A 65 6.59 -2.82 4.22
C MET A 65 7.24 -3.77 3.23
N GLN A 66 6.46 -4.22 2.25
CA GLN A 66 6.97 -5.02 1.14
C GLN A 66 6.70 -4.27 -0.16
N ALA A 67 7.68 -4.27 -1.06
CA ALA A 67 7.51 -3.79 -2.42
C ALA A 67 7.71 -4.95 -3.40
N ASP A 68 6.93 -4.97 -4.46
CA ASP A 68 7.17 -5.80 -5.63
C ASP A 68 7.17 -4.92 -6.88
N THR A 69 8.03 -5.23 -7.85
CA THR A 69 8.19 -4.43 -9.07
C THR A 69 8.00 -5.29 -10.31
N ILE A 70 6.95 -4.98 -11.08
CA ILE A 70 6.67 -5.61 -12.36
C ILE A 70 7.23 -4.72 -13.47
N LYS A 71 8.04 -5.29 -14.35
CA LYS A 71 8.58 -4.61 -15.53
C LYS A 71 7.67 -4.91 -16.73
N LEU A 72 7.22 -3.85 -17.40
CA LEU A 72 6.40 -3.94 -18.60
C LEU A 72 7.14 -3.28 -19.76
N THR A 73 7.16 -3.93 -20.92
CA THR A 73 7.73 -3.35 -22.15
C THR A 73 6.59 -3.04 -23.10
N LEU A 74 6.43 -1.76 -23.45
CA LEU A 74 5.44 -1.29 -24.41
C LEU A 74 6.10 -1.06 -25.77
N THR A 75 5.66 -1.83 -26.77
CA THR A 75 6.12 -1.76 -28.16
C THR A 75 4.96 -1.41 -29.09
N GLN A 76 5.23 -0.70 -30.19
CA GLN A 76 4.26 -0.59 -31.29
C GLN A 76 4.34 -1.86 -32.15
N TYR A 77 3.19 -2.33 -32.64
CA TYR A 77 3.10 -3.40 -33.64
C TYR A 77 3.37 -2.87 -35.04
#